data_AF-A0A2R6X5T2-F1
#
_entry.id   AF-A0A2R6X5T2-F1
#
_cell.length_a   1.000
_cell.length_b   1.000
_cell.length_c   1.000
_cell.angle_alpha   90.00
_cell.angle_beta   90.00
_cell.angle_gamma   90.00
#
_symmetry.space_group_name_H-M   'P 1'
#
loop_
_entity.id
_entity.type
_entity.pdbx_description
1 polymer ?
#
loop_
_entity_poly.entity_id
_entity_poly.type
_entity_poly.pdbx_seq_one_letter_code
_entity_poly.pdbx_strand_id
1 'polypeptide(L)'
;MMPRAASGIAFFTFSEICGTPKGAADYVAIAASFHTLFVSDIPKMTRAHGDLARRFIILVDVLYEQRVKLIVSADADPGALYRPRQEEEQIGPLGLVEKSESSPCTYAVSIHEEKDEEFAFARTVSRLYHMQSADYLSAPWAPPGKAFMIHLVSVKLKEGDLRRIWDRYNRDSDTKLNRKLLLLMMEDLNEIKSGHRNVIPELVDEMCNKLDANQDGVVIWEEFRDYFLRYGLQQE
;
A
#
# COMPACT_ATOMS: atom_id res chain seq x y z
N MET A 1 -12.86 2.54 -12.53
CA MET A 1 -13.25 3.87 -12.05
C MET A 1 -12.00 4.72 -12.05
N MET A 2 -11.97 5.85 -12.77
CA MET A 2 -10.81 6.75 -12.79
C MET A 2 -10.65 7.34 -11.39
N PRO A 3 -9.53 7.09 -10.67
CA PRO A 3 -9.32 7.74 -9.39
C PRO A 3 -9.26 9.25 -9.63
N ARG A 4 -9.93 10.03 -8.77
CA ARG A 4 -9.74 11.48 -8.74
C ARG A 4 -8.32 11.73 -8.24
N ALA A 5 -7.37 11.70 -9.15
CA ALA A 5 -5.95 11.74 -8.84
C ALA A 5 -5.22 12.73 -9.75
N ALA A 6 -4.30 13.49 -9.16
CA ALA A 6 -3.46 14.45 -9.86
C ALA A 6 -2.17 14.64 -9.08
N SER A 7 -1.03 14.71 -9.79
CA SER A 7 0.28 15.05 -9.21
C SER A 7 0.67 14.24 -7.97
N GLY A 8 0.48 12.91 -7.99
CA GLY A 8 0.84 12.05 -6.84
C GLY A 8 -0.12 12.14 -5.64
N ILE A 9 -1.27 12.80 -5.82
CA ILE A 9 -2.36 12.88 -4.84
C ILE A 9 -3.54 12.07 -5.36
N ALA A 10 -4.18 11.28 -4.50
CA ALA A 10 -5.41 10.57 -4.83
C ALA A 10 -6.52 10.86 -3.82
N PHE A 11 -7.75 10.89 -4.31
CA PHE A 11 -8.97 10.98 -3.52
C PHE A 11 -9.82 9.73 -3.69
N PHE A 12 -10.25 9.16 -2.56
CA PHE A 12 -11.15 8.03 -2.46
C PHE A 12 -12.25 8.30 -1.43
N THR A 13 -13.39 7.67 -1.61
CA THR A 13 -14.37 7.43 -0.52
C THR A 13 -13.98 6.16 0.23
N PHE A 14 -14.40 6.05 1.48
CA PHE A 14 -14.14 4.84 2.28
C PHE A 14 -14.71 3.58 1.62
N SER A 15 -15.87 3.68 0.98
CA SER A 15 -16.50 2.58 0.24
C SER A 15 -15.66 2.11 -0.96
N GLU A 16 -15.02 3.02 -1.69
CA GLU A 16 -14.18 2.65 -2.83
C GLU A 16 -12.90 1.91 -2.40
N ILE A 17 -12.26 2.37 -1.31
CA ILE A 17 -10.94 1.88 -0.89
C ILE A 17 -11.02 0.68 0.07
N CYS A 18 -12.00 0.65 0.98
CA CYS A 18 -12.18 -0.43 1.96
C CYS A 18 -13.44 -1.28 1.70
N GLY A 19 -14.44 -0.75 0.98
CA GLY A 19 -15.66 -1.50 0.62
C GLY A 19 -15.46 -2.53 -0.50
N THR A 20 -14.40 -2.41 -1.29
CA THR A 20 -14.01 -3.41 -2.30
C THR A 20 -13.05 -4.45 -1.70
N PRO A 21 -13.02 -5.70 -2.23
CA PRO A 21 -12.14 -6.75 -1.73
C PRO A 21 -10.70 -6.50 -2.17
N LYS A 22 -10.03 -5.55 -1.50
CA LYS A 22 -8.60 -5.24 -1.67
C LYS A 22 -7.77 -5.99 -0.64
N GLY A 23 -6.63 -6.51 -1.07
CA GLY A 23 -5.61 -7.10 -0.21
C GLY A 23 -4.51 -6.11 0.17
N ALA A 24 -3.58 -6.56 1.01
CA ALA A 24 -2.42 -5.76 1.41
C ALA A 24 -1.58 -5.27 0.20
N ALA A 25 -1.43 -6.10 -0.83
CA ALA A 25 -0.69 -5.76 -2.05
C ALA A 25 -1.30 -4.56 -2.79
N ASP A 26 -2.62 -4.45 -2.84
CA ASP A 26 -3.30 -3.33 -3.48
C ASP A 26 -3.01 -2.01 -2.73
N TYR A 27 -3.02 -2.05 -1.40
CA TYR A 27 -2.70 -0.88 -0.58
C TYR A 27 -1.24 -0.47 -0.71
N VAL A 28 -0.33 -1.44 -0.86
CA VAL A 28 1.09 -1.18 -1.14
C VAL A 28 1.25 -0.49 -2.49
N ALA A 29 0.54 -0.94 -3.53
CA ALA A 29 0.56 -0.31 -4.84
C ALA A 29 0.00 1.13 -4.81
N ILE A 30 -1.07 1.36 -4.06
CA ILE A 30 -1.65 2.69 -3.83
C ILE A 30 -0.64 3.60 -3.14
N ALA A 31 -0.06 3.17 -2.02
CA ALA A 31 0.90 3.94 -1.24
C ALA A 31 2.20 4.21 -2.02
N ALA A 32 2.57 3.29 -2.92
CA ALA A 32 3.70 3.47 -3.82
C ALA A 32 3.41 4.50 -4.91
N SER A 33 2.16 4.68 -5.31
CA SER A 33 1.75 5.58 -6.39
C SER A 33 1.45 7.01 -5.93
N PHE A 34 1.09 7.19 -4.66
CA PHE A 34 0.61 8.46 -4.13
C PHE A 34 1.33 8.87 -2.85
N HIS A 35 1.95 10.05 -2.86
CA HIS A 35 2.56 10.64 -1.67
C HIS A 35 1.52 11.21 -0.70
N THR A 36 0.30 11.43 -1.18
CA THR A 36 -0.81 11.96 -0.36
C THR A 36 -2.12 11.33 -0.76
N LEU A 37 -2.90 10.93 0.23
CA LEU A 37 -4.17 10.24 0.04
C LEU A 37 -5.26 10.92 0.86
N PHE A 38 -6.35 11.25 0.19
CA PHE A 38 -7.58 11.75 0.80
C PHE A 38 -8.61 10.62 0.86
N VAL A 39 -9.11 10.32 2.06
CA VAL A 39 -10.23 9.39 2.26
C VAL A 39 -11.41 10.14 2.85
N SER A 40 -12.53 10.13 2.15
CA SER A 40 -13.78 10.74 2.60
C SER A 40 -14.75 9.70 3.16
N ASP A 41 -15.70 10.17 3.97
CA ASP A 41 -16.85 9.41 4.45
C ASP A 41 -16.48 8.14 5.21
N ILE A 42 -15.49 8.20 6.12
CA ILE A 42 -15.16 7.08 7.01
C ILE A 42 -16.26 6.97 8.08
N PRO A 43 -17.07 5.90 8.08
CA PRO A 43 -18.17 5.75 9.02
C PRO A 43 -17.65 5.33 10.39
N LYS A 44 -18.49 5.52 11.43
CA LYS A 44 -18.31 4.79 12.70
C LYS A 44 -18.46 3.29 12.44
N MET A 45 -17.40 2.55 12.71
CA MET A 45 -17.36 1.10 12.54
C MET A 45 -17.76 0.41 13.85
N THR A 46 -18.61 -0.60 13.71
CA THR A 46 -19.06 -1.49 14.77
C THR A 46 -18.69 -2.92 14.41
N ARG A 47 -19.02 -3.91 15.25
CA ARG A 47 -18.79 -5.34 14.96
C ARG A 47 -19.34 -5.79 13.59
N ALA A 48 -20.44 -5.19 13.13
CA ALA A 48 -21.02 -5.47 11.81
C ALA A 48 -20.09 -5.09 10.63
N HIS A 49 -19.10 -4.24 10.88
CA HIS A 49 -18.15 -3.71 9.90
C HIS A 49 -16.74 -4.29 10.06
N GLY A 50 -16.57 -5.44 10.73
CA GLY A 50 -15.25 -6.03 11.04
C GLY A 50 -14.32 -6.19 9.83
N ASP A 51 -14.84 -6.63 8.68
CA ASP A 51 -14.04 -6.73 7.45
C ASP A 51 -13.54 -5.35 6.95
N LEU A 52 -14.37 -4.31 7.08
CA LEU A 52 -13.98 -2.93 6.71
C LEU A 52 -12.95 -2.38 7.70
N ALA A 53 -13.12 -2.65 9.00
CA ALA A 53 -12.18 -2.27 10.03
C ALA A 53 -10.81 -2.92 9.80
N ARG A 54 -10.76 -4.23 9.51
CA ARG A 54 -9.51 -4.94 9.17
C ARG A 54 -8.84 -4.35 7.93
N ARG A 55 -9.58 -4.04 6.87
CA ARG A 55 -9.03 -3.39 5.67
C ARG A 55 -8.50 -1.98 5.96
N PHE A 56 -9.21 -1.22 6.79
CA PHE A 56 -8.76 0.11 7.21
C PHE A 56 -7.48 0.05 8.04
N ILE A 57 -7.36 -0.93 8.95
CA ILE A 57 -6.13 -1.20 9.70
C ILE A 57 -4.97 -1.46 8.73
N ILE A 58 -5.14 -2.37 7.76
CA ILE A 58 -4.10 -2.70 6.77
C ILE A 58 -3.74 -1.46 5.93
N LEU A 59 -4.73 -0.69 5.48
CA LEU A 59 -4.51 0.54 4.72
C LEU A 59 -3.65 1.53 5.52
N VAL A 60 -4.04 1.86 6.75
CA VAL A 60 -3.29 2.82 7.59
C VAL A 60 -1.89 2.31 7.88
N ASP A 61 -1.73 1.02 8.13
CA ASP A 61 -0.43 0.41 8.40
C ASP A 61 0.53 0.59 7.23
N VAL A 62 0.07 0.29 6.01
CA VAL A 62 0.85 0.46 4.78
C VAL A 62 1.19 1.93 4.52
N LEU A 63 0.21 2.84 4.65
CA LEU A 63 0.45 4.27 4.46
C LEU A 63 1.43 4.82 5.48
N TYR A 64 1.32 4.36 6.73
CA TYR A 64 2.19 4.74 7.83
C TYR A 64 3.64 4.34 7.53
N GLU A 65 3.87 3.09 7.13
CA GLU A 65 5.18 2.54 6.79
C GLU A 65 5.83 3.25 5.60
N GLN A 66 5.05 3.59 4.58
CA GLN A 66 5.53 4.26 3.36
C GLN A 66 5.55 5.80 3.47
N ARG A 67 5.31 6.35 4.65
CA ARG A 67 5.31 7.81 4.88
C ARG A 67 4.36 8.57 3.95
N VAL A 68 3.21 7.97 3.65
CA VAL A 68 2.16 8.62 2.85
C VAL A 68 1.36 9.56 3.75
N LYS A 69 1.14 10.80 3.28
CA LYS A 69 0.31 11.76 4.01
C LYS A 69 -1.16 11.37 3.85
N LEU A 70 -1.83 11.13 4.97
CA LEU A 70 -3.24 10.72 4.99
C LEU A 70 -4.10 11.88 5.51
N ILE A 71 -5.08 12.29 4.71
CA ILE A 71 -6.11 13.27 5.10
C ILE A 71 -7.45 12.54 5.08
N VAL A 72 -8.21 12.64 6.16
CA VAL A 72 -9.48 11.91 6.28
C VAL A 72 -10.63 12.81 6.68
N SER A 73 -11.82 12.49 6.16
CA SER A 73 -13.10 12.94 6.71
C SER A 73 -13.80 11.73 7.33
N ALA A 74 -14.19 11.84 8.59
CA ALA A 74 -14.69 10.73 9.38
C ALA A 74 -15.80 11.17 10.33
N ASP A 75 -16.74 10.27 10.63
CA ASP A 75 -17.89 10.52 11.52
C ASP A 75 -17.51 10.70 12.99
N ALA A 76 -16.27 10.39 13.37
CA ALA A 76 -15.77 10.45 14.73
C ALA A 76 -14.25 10.68 14.76
N ASP A 77 -13.75 11.10 15.92
CA ASP A 77 -12.32 11.10 16.21
C ASP A 77 -11.72 9.69 16.12
N PRO A 78 -10.41 9.55 15.83
CA PRO A 78 -9.74 8.25 15.69
C PRO A 78 -10.06 7.24 16.79
N GLY A 79 -10.03 7.65 18.06
CA GLY A 79 -10.31 6.78 19.20
C GLY A 79 -11.78 6.32 19.33
N ALA A 80 -12.71 6.98 18.63
CA ALA A 80 -14.13 6.65 18.65
C ALA A 80 -14.64 6.06 17.32
N LEU A 81 -13.75 5.85 16.34
CA LEU A 81 -14.12 5.31 15.02
C LEU A 81 -14.46 3.82 15.02
N TYR A 82 -13.92 3.05 15.96
CA TYR A 82 -14.24 1.63 16.11
C TYR A 82 -14.72 1.32 17.51
N ARG A 83 -15.96 0.84 17.62
CA ARG A 83 -16.53 0.33 18.87
C ARG A 83 -17.18 -1.03 18.60
N PRO A 84 -16.45 -2.13 18.77
CA PRO A 84 -17.01 -3.46 18.57
C PRO A 84 -18.09 -3.79 19.61
N ARG A 85 -18.00 -3.19 20.80
CA ARG A 85 -19.01 -3.30 21.86
C ARG A 85 -20.05 -2.20 21.71
N GLN A 86 -21.31 -2.59 21.52
CA GLN A 86 -22.42 -1.69 21.84
C GLN A 86 -22.53 -1.70 23.37
N GLU A 87 -22.24 -0.57 24.01
CA GLU A 87 -22.77 -0.34 25.35
C GLU A 87 -24.28 -0.27 25.15
N GLU A 88 -25.00 -1.33 25.54
CA GLU A 88 -26.40 -1.17 25.89
C GLU A 88 -26.43 -0.09 26.97
N GLU A 89 -26.94 1.10 26.64
CA GLU A 89 -27.33 2.08 27.64
C GLU A 89 -28.42 1.45 28.52
N GLN A 90 -28.03 0.66 29.51
CA GLN A 90 -28.90 0.20 30.57
C GLN A 90 -29.14 1.39 31.52
N ILE A 91 -30.03 2.28 31.12
CA ILE A 91 -30.74 3.12 32.09
C ILE A 91 -31.85 2.26 32.68
N GLY A 92 -31.51 1.56 33.77
CA GLY A 92 -32.47 0.87 34.61
C GLY A 92 -32.00 0.92 36.07
N PRO A 93 -32.73 1.55 37.00
CA PRO A 93 -32.36 1.52 38.40
C PRO A 93 -32.79 0.16 38.98
N LEU A 94 -31.82 -0.58 39.54
CA LEU A 94 -31.92 -1.89 40.22
C LEU A 94 -31.91 -3.15 39.32
N GLY A 95 -30.91 -4.02 39.51
CA GLY A 95 -30.97 -5.42 39.06
C GLY A 95 -29.66 -6.19 39.25
N LEU A 96 -29.68 -7.21 40.11
CA LEU A 96 -28.52 -8.03 40.54
C LEU A 96 -27.91 -8.91 39.43
N VAL A 97 -26.62 -9.17 39.60
CA VAL A 97 -25.85 -10.21 38.89
C VAL A 97 -26.36 -11.59 39.24
N GLU A 98 -26.73 -12.39 38.23
CA GLU A 98 -26.73 -13.86 38.36
C GLU A 98 -25.73 -14.46 37.37
N LYS A 99 -24.63 -14.98 37.94
CA LYS A 99 -23.73 -15.91 37.27
C LYS A 99 -24.50 -17.23 37.07
N SER A 100 -24.70 -17.64 35.83
CA SER A 100 -24.99 -19.04 35.50
C SER A 100 -23.95 -19.55 34.51
N GLU A 101 -23.18 -20.54 34.97
CA GLU A 101 -22.19 -21.28 34.19
C GLU A 101 -22.93 -22.21 33.21
N SER A 102 -22.80 -21.98 31.91
CA SER A 102 -23.10 -23.02 30.92
C SER A 102 -22.21 -22.93 29.68
N SER A 103 -21.54 -24.05 29.40
CA SER A 103 -20.86 -24.46 28.16
C SER A 103 -19.69 -23.61 27.63
N PRO A 104 -18.43 -24.03 27.89
CA PRO A 104 -17.28 -23.53 27.15
C PRO A 104 -17.26 -24.14 25.73
N CYS A 105 -16.70 -23.41 24.78
CA CYS A 105 -16.45 -23.82 23.38
C CYS A 105 -17.53 -23.48 22.34
N THR A 106 -17.88 -22.18 22.26
CA THR A 106 -17.99 -21.41 20.99
C THR A 106 -17.68 -19.94 21.30
N TYR A 107 -18.11 -19.45 22.47
CA TYR A 107 -17.86 -18.09 22.95
C TYR A 107 -16.39 -17.73 23.14
N ALA A 108 -15.53 -18.67 23.55
CA ALA A 108 -14.11 -18.37 23.79
C ALA A 108 -13.38 -17.95 22.51
N VAL A 109 -13.72 -18.54 21.35
CA VAL A 109 -13.09 -18.21 20.05
C VAL A 109 -13.42 -16.77 19.65
N SER A 110 -14.69 -16.37 19.76
CA SER A 110 -15.12 -15.00 19.44
C SER A 110 -14.54 -13.95 20.39
N ILE A 111 -14.36 -14.27 21.68
CA ILE A 111 -13.77 -13.34 22.66
C ILE A 111 -12.27 -13.11 22.38
N HIS A 112 -11.55 -14.09 21.82
CA HIS A 112 -10.15 -13.93 21.43
C HIS A 112 -9.98 -13.06 20.18
N GLU A 113 -10.73 -13.35 19.11
CA GLU A 113 -10.70 -12.55 17.88
C GLU A 113 -11.13 -11.09 18.13
N GLU A 114 -12.14 -10.86 18.97
CA GLU A 114 -12.63 -9.52 19.31
C GLU A 114 -11.57 -8.67 20.04
N LYS A 115 -10.82 -9.27 20.96
CA LYS A 115 -9.74 -8.58 21.66
C LYS A 115 -8.56 -8.27 20.74
N ASP A 116 -8.26 -9.17 19.80
CA ASP A 116 -7.17 -8.99 18.85
C ASP A 116 -7.48 -7.85 17.85
N GLU A 117 -8.74 -7.74 17.41
CA GLU A 117 -9.19 -6.63 16.55
C GLU A 117 -9.21 -5.28 17.30
N GLU A 118 -9.69 -5.24 18.54
CA GLU A 118 -9.70 -4.03 19.36
C GLU A 118 -8.27 -3.53 19.62
N PHE A 119 -7.36 -4.44 19.94
CA PHE A 119 -5.94 -4.13 20.11
C PHE A 119 -5.30 -3.65 18.80
N ALA A 120 -5.61 -4.30 17.67
CA ALA A 120 -5.12 -3.89 16.37
C ALA A 120 -5.60 -2.49 16.00
N PHE A 121 -6.86 -2.17 16.26
CA PHE A 121 -7.42 -0.84 15.99
C PHE A 121 -6.83 0.22 16.92
N ALA A 122 -6.61 -0.07 18.21
CA ALA A 122 -5.94 0.86 19.14
C ALA A 122 -4.52 1.26 18.67
N ARG A 123 -3.79 0.31 18.08
CA ARG A 123 -2.50 0.56 17.41
C ARG A 123 -2.67 1.44 16.18
N THR A 124 -3.70 1.19 15.36
CA THR A 124 -4.05 2.06 14.22
C THR A 124 -4.36 3.48 14.66
N VAL A 125 -5.11 3.67 15.75
CA VAL A 125 -5.37 4.99 16.35
C VAL A 125 -4.07 5.70 16.75
N SER A 126 -3.15 4.98 17.40
CA SER A 126 -1.84 5.54 17.75
C SER A 126 -1.05 5.98 16.51
N ARG A 127 -1.09 5.20 15.42
CA ARG A 127 -0.50 5.57 14.13
C ARG A 127 -1.15 6.81 13.55
N LEU A 128 -2.48 6.91 13.56
CA LEU A 128 -3.22 8.08 13.06
C LEU A 128 -2.86 9.36 13.83
N TYR A 129 -2.69 9.29 15.16
CA TYR A 129 -2.20 10.43 15.93
C TYR A 129 -0.74 10.78 15.60
N HIS A 130 0.13 9.78 15.44
CA HIS A 130 1.52 10.05 15.07
C HIS A 130 1.64 10.65 13.66
N MET A 131 0.77 10.26 12.71
CA MET A 131 0.70 10.85 11.38
C MET A 131 0.33 12.34 11.38
N GLN A 132 -0.24 12.85 12.48
CA GLN A 132 -0.54 14.27 12.68
C GLN A 132 0.64 15.05 13.29
N SER A 133 1.69 14.37 13.73
CA SER A 133 2.87 15.03 14.31
C SER A 133 3.66 15.82 13.26
N ALA A 134 4.30 16.91 13.68
CA ALA A 134 5.17 17.70 12.81
C ALA A 134 6.32 16.87 12.23
N ASP A 135 6.88 15.95 13.03
CA ASP A 135 7.96 15.05 12.61
C ASP A 135 7.51 14.13 11.46
N TYR A 136 6.29 13.58 11.56
CA TYR A 136 5.75 12.75 10.48
C TYR A 136 5.45 13.57 9.22
N LEU A 137 4.86 14.76 9.36
CA LEU A 137 4.44 15.60 8.23
C LEU A 137 5.62 16.25 7.49
N SER A 138 6.73 16.47 8.20
CA SER A 138 7.99 17.01 7.65
C SER A 138 8.89 15.93 7.06
N ALA A 139 8.70 14.66 7.43
CA ALA A 139 9.43 13.56 6.84
C ALA A 139 9.16 13.48 5.32
N PRO A 140 10.18 13.23 4.49
CA PRO A 140 9.97 13.03 3.07
C PRO A 140 9.12 11.77 2.86
N TRP A 141 8.26 11.82 1.84
CA TRP A 141 7.59 10.62 1.37
C TRP A 141 8.67 9.59 1.05
N ALA A 142 8.49 8.40 1.62
CA ALA A 142 9.35 7.25 1.40
C ALA A 142 8.51 6.27 0.59
N PRO A 143 8.27 6.57 -0.72
CA PRO A 143 7.78 5.52 -1.58
C PRO A 143 8.74 4.36 -1.42
N PRO A 144 8.33 3.15 -1.77
CA PRO A 144 9.26 2.05 -1.84
C PRO A 144 10.32 2.32 -2.94
N GLY A 145 10.96 3.48 -3.13
CA GLY A 145 12.05 3.68 -4.09
C GLY A 145 13.22 2.70 -3.89
N LYS A 146 13.43 2.21 -2.65
CA LYS A 146 14.27 1.01 -2.41
C LYS A 146 13.54 -0.31 -2.67
N ALA A 147 12.24 -0.38 -2.41
CA ALA A 147 11.43 -1.58 -2.53
C ALA A 147 10.74 -1.81 -3.91
N PHE A 148 10.70 -0.84 -4.82
CA PHE A 148 10.24 -0.92 -6.21
C PHE A 148 11.33 -1.56 -7.03
N MET A 149 12.58 -1.14 -6.77
CA MET A 149 13.74 -1.90 -7.20
C MET A 149 13.66 -3.31 -6.64
N ILE A 150 13.65 -3.52 -5.31
CA ILE A 150 13.52 -4.88 -4.75
C ILE A 150 12.30 -5.63 -5.33
N HIS A 151 11.16 -5.01 -5.63
CA HIS A 151 9.98 -5.67 -6.18
C HIS A 151 10.12 -6.02 -7.69
N LEU A 152 10.74 -5.16 -8.51
CA LEU A 152 11.09 -5.52 -9.90
C LEU A 152 12.14 -6.64 -9.94
N VAL A 153 13.03 -6.62 -8.94
CA VAL A 153 14.27 -7.38 -8.81
C VAL A 153 14.06 -8.71 -8.06
N SER A 154 13.04 -8.82 -7.20
CA SER A 154 12.62 -10.04 -6.49
C SER A 154 11.93 -11.05 -7.40
N VAL A 155 11.70 -10.69 -8.65
CA VAL A 155 11.25 -11.63 -9.66
C VAL A 155 12.48 -12.36 -10.17
N LYS A 156 12.49 -13.70 -10.02
CA LYS A 156 13.40 -14.59 -10.74
C LYS A 156 13.06 -14.58 -12.24
N LEU A 157 13.25 -13.45 -12.92
CA LEU A 157 13.19 -13.38 -14.39
C LEU A 157 14.45 -14.07 -14.90
N LYS A 158 14.28 -15.06 -15.78
CA LYS A 158 15.43 -15.64 -16.47
C LYS A 158 15.91 -14.62 -17.50
N GLU A 159 17.20 -14.68 -17.84
CA GLU A 159 17.78 -13.81 -18.88
C GLU A 159 16.98 -13.85 -20.19
N GLY A 160 16.39 -15.01 -20.53
CA GLY A 160 15.50 -15.16 -21.68
C GLY A 160 14.20 -14.35 -21.61
N ASP A 161 13.64 -14.12 -20.43
CA ASP A 161 12.44 -13.29 -20.26
C ASP A 161 12.77 -11.81 -20.37
N LEU A 162 13.90 -11.40 -19.79
CA LEU A 162 14.44 -10.04 -19.92
C LEU A 162 14.77 -9.71 -21.39
N ARG A 163 15.37 -10.66 -22.12
CA ARG A 163 15.71 -10.50 -23.54
C ARG A 163 14.46 -10.39 -24.41
N ARG A 164 13.41 -11.17 -24.13
CA ARG A 164 12.13 -11.04 -24.85
C ARG A 164 11.49 -9.67 -24.67
N ILE A 165 11.57 -9.09 -23.48
CA ILE A 165 11.03 -7.77 -23.19
C ILE A 165 11.90 -6.70 -23.86
N TRP A 166 13.21 -6.82 -23.76
CA TRP A 166 14.16 -5.95 -24.45
C TRP A 166 13.92 -5.91 -25.96
N ASP A 167 13.82 -7.08 -26.61
CA ASP A 167 13.64 -7.19 -28.05
C ASP A 167 12.28 -6.63 -28.53
N ARG A 168 11.28 -6.56 -27.65
CA ARG A 168 9.98 -5.93 -27.96
C ARG A 168 10.10 -4.42 -28.13
N TYR A 169 11.02 -3.80 -27.40
CA TYR A 169 11.24 -2.35 -27.39
C TYR A 169 12.43 -1.91 -28.24
N ASN A 170 13.38 -2.81 -28.48
CA ASN A 170 14.57 -2.60 -29.29
C ASN A 170 14.46 -3.38 -30.61
N ARG A 171 13.43 -3.05 -31.41
CA ARG A 171 13.11 -3.76 -32.67
C ARG A 171 14.06 -3.42 -33.82
N ASP A 172 14.56 -2.18 -33.81
CA ASP A 172 15.63 -1.75 -34.70
C ASP A 172 16.94 -2.03 -33.96
N SER A 173 17.82 -2.79 -34.61
CA SER A 173 19.06 -3.38 -34.07
C SER A 173 20.15 -2.38 -33.66
N ASP A 174 19.78 -1.18 -33.23
CA ASP A 174 20.66 -0.11 -32.82
C ASP A 174 20.64 0.04 -31.29
N THR A 175 21.13 -1.02 -30.61
CA THR A 175 21.69 -1.14 -29.24
C THR A 175 21.26 -0.22 -28.07
N LYS A 176 20.23 0.62 -28.19
CA LYS A 176 20.08 1.84 -27.38
C LYS A 176 18.62 2.13 -27.02
N LEU A 177 18.25 1.95 -25.74
CA LEU A 177 16.98 2.44 -25.21
C LEU A 177 17.13 3.91 -24.79
N ASN A 178 16.44 4.79 -25.50
CA ASN A 178 16.28 6.18 -25.09
C ASN A 178 15.30 6.27 -23.90
N ARG A 179 15.42 7.29 -23.04
CA ARG A 179 14.59 7.54 -21.84
C ARG A 179 13.09 7.31 -22.07
N LYS A 180 12.53 7.74 -23.22
CA LYS A 180 11.11 7.53 -23.55
C LYS A 180 10.74 6.05 -23.74
N LEU A 181 11.60 5.28 -24.41
CA LEU A 181 11.40 3.86 -24.65
C LEU A 181 11.63 3.04 -23.37
N LEU A 182 12.63 3.44 -22.57
CA LEU A 182 12.88 2.84 -21.26
C LEU A 182 11.67 3.03 -20.33
N LEU A 183 11.08 4.24 -20.33
CA LEU A 183 9.87 4.53 -19.56
C LEU A 183 8.70 3.63 -20.00
N LEU A 184 8.42 3.52 -21.31
CA LEU A 184 7.37 2.63 -21.83
C LEU A 184 7.62 1.16 -21.46
N MET A 185 8.87 0.70 -21.54
CA MET A 185 9.23 -0.65 -21.13
C MET A 185 8.99 -0.87 -19.63
N MET A 186 9.29 0.13 -18.80
CA MET A 186 9.05 0.09 -17.36
C MET A 186 7.57 0.12 -17.01
N GLU A 187 6.76 0.90 -17.73
CA GLU A 187 5.30 0.91 -17.58
C GLU A 187 4.70 -0.46 -17.90
N ASP A 188 5.16 -1.10 -18.97
CA ASP A 188 4.73 -2.45 -19.36
C ASP A 188 5.23 -3.52 -18.37
N LEU A 189 6.46 -3.42 -17.88
CA LEU A 189 6.97 -4.29 -16.81
C LEU A 189 6.13 -4.15 -15.54
N ASN A 190 5.76 -2.92 -15.19
CA ASN A 190 4.92 -2.64 -14.04
C ASN A 190 3.48 -3.13 -14.25
N GLU A 191 2.94 -3.05 -15.47
CA GLU A 191 1.64 -3.62 -15.81
C GLU A 191 1.62 -5.14 -15.65
N ILE A 192 2.67 -5.83 -16.12
CA ILE A 192 2.81 -7.28 -15.98
C ILE A 192 2.92 -7.72 -14.51
N LYS A 193 3.45 -6.86 -13.64
CA LYS A 193 3.76 -7.20 -12.24
C LYS A 193 2.70 -6.76 -11.24
N SER A 194 2.26 -5.53 -11.39
CA SER A 194 1.40 -4.82 -10.44
C SER A 194 -0.01 -4.63 -10.99
N GLY A 195 -0.28 -5.05 -12.24
CA GLY A 195 -1.58 -4.90 -12.89
C GLY A 195 -1.91 -3.46 -13.33
N HIS A 196 -0.94 -2.54 -13.25
CA HIS A 196 -1.12 -1.14 -13.64
C HIS A 196 0.13 -0.56 -14.32
N ARG A 197 -0.09 0.32 -15.29
CA ARG A 197 0.97 0.99 -16.05
C ARG A 197 1.64 2.15 -15.32
N ASN A 198 1.06 2.63 -14.21
CA ASN A 198 1.48 3.90 -13.64
C ASN A 198 2.86 3.79 -12.97
N VAL A 199 3.84 4.50 -13.51
CA VAL A 199 5.17 4.65 -12.91
C VAL A 199 5.40 6.13 -12.66
N ILE A 200 5.82 6.47 -11.45
CA ILE A 200 6.05 7.86 -11.06
C ILE A 200 7.24 8.42 -11.86
N PRO A 201 7.11 9.58 -12.55
CA PRO A 201 8.17 10.13 -13.39
C PRO A 201 9.51 10.29 -12.67
N GLU A 202 9.48 10.69 -11.40
CA GLU A 202 10.68 10.85 -10.56
C GLU A 202 11.40 9.52 -10.29
N LEU A 203 10.64 8.43 -10.19
CA LEU A 203 11.17 7.08 -10.01
C LEU A 203 11.78 6.56 -11.32
N VAL A 204 11.20 6.94 -12.47
CA VAL A 204 11.79 6.65 -13.77
C VAL A 204 13.12 7.37 -13.92
N ASP A 205 13.23 8.62 -13.47
CA ASP A 205 14.48 9.38 -13.56
C ASP A 205 15.56 8.82 -12.63
N GLU A 206 15.21 8.42 -11.41
CA GLU A 206 16.13 7.72 -10.51
C GLU A 206 16.61 6.39 -11.11
N MET A 207 15.72 5.65 -11.78
CA MET A 207 16.07 4.39 -12.43
C MET A 207 16.85 4.57 -13.72
N CYS A 208 16.55 5.58 -14.54
CA CYS A 208 17.36 5.94 -15.70
C CYS A 208 18.79 6.20 -15.25
N ASN A 209 18.98 7.00 -14.20
CA ASN A 209 20.31 7.30 -13.67
C ASN A 209 21.05 6.09 -13.08
N LYS A 210 20.32 5.06 -12.64
CA LYS A 210 20.89 3.82 -12.10
C LYS A 210 21.20 2.78 -13.18
N LEU A 211 20.41 2.76 -14.25
CA LEU A 211 20.59 1.88 -15.40
C LEU A 211 21.65 2.44 -16.36
N ASP A 212 21.67 3.76 -16.56
CA ASP A 212 22.67 4.49 -17.34
C ASP A 212 23.94 4.67 -16.51
N ALA A 213 24.71 3.59 -16.39
CA ALA A 213 25.92 3.56 -15.57
C ALA A 213 27.02 4.52 -16.09
N ASN A 214 26.99 4.84 -17.38
CA ASN A 214 27.98 5.69 -18.05
C ASN A 214 27.52 7.15 -18.20
N GLN A 215 26.26 7.46 -17.86
CA GLN A 215 25.62 8.79 -17.93
C GLN A 215 25.59 9.39 -19.34
N ASP A 216 25.50 8.55 -20.38
CA ASP A 216 25.43 8.98 -21.79
C ASP A 216 24.00 9.29 -22.27
N GLY A 217 23.00 9.11 -21.39
CA GLY A 217 21.59 9.33 -21.65
C GLY A 217 20.90 8.17 -22.37
N VAL A 218 21.59 7.03 -22.51
CA VAL A 218 21.14 5.85 -23.25
C VAL A 218 21.46 4.59 -22.47
N VAL A 219 20.47 3.69 -22.36
CA VAL A 219 20.70 2.39 -21.71
C VAL A 219 20.93 1.32 -22.77
N ILE A 220 22.05 0.60 -22.69
CA ILE A 220 22.35 -0.56 -23.55
C ILE A 220 21.99 -1.89 -22.86
N TRP A 221 21.96 -2.98 -23.64
CA TRP A 221 21.58 -4.30 -23.13
C TRP A 221 22.50 -4.76 -21.99
N GLU A 222 23.81 -4.52 -22.11
CA GLU A 222 24.79 -4.88 -21.09
C GLU A 222 24.51 -4.17 -19.77
N GLU A 223 24.21 -2.87 -19.79
CA GLU A 223 23.92 -2.08 -18.59
C GLU A 223 22.60 -2.51 -17.94
N PHE A 224 21.57 -2.72 -18.76
CA PHE A 224 20.29 -3.24 -18.31
C PHE A 224 20.45 -4.63 -17.68
N ARG A 225 21.08 -5.56 -18.40
CA ARG A 225 21.32 -6.92 -17.91
C ARG A 225 22.15 -6.92 -16.64
N ASP A 226 23.26 -6.19 -16.61
CA ASP A 226 24.17 -6.18 -15.46
C ASP A 226 23.51 -5.57 -14.24
N TYR A 227 22.68 -4.53 -14.40
CA TYR A 227 21.87 -3.99 -13.31
C TYR A 227 20.90 -5.06 -12.76
N PHE A 228 20.11 -5.71 -13.63
CA PHE A 228 19.17 -6.73 -13.18
C PHE A 228 19.86 -8.00 -12.65
N LEU A 229 21.06 -8.36 -13.09
CA LEU A 229 21.83 -9.46 -12.52
C LEU A 229 22.45 -9.09 -11.16
N ARG A 230 22.98 -7.88 -11.03
CA ARG A 230 23.70 -7.42 -9.83
C ARG A 230 22.77 -7.11 -8.67
N TYR A 231 21.57 -6.64 -8.97
CA TYR A 231 20.55 -6.38 -7.95
C TYR A 231 19.53 -7.53 -7.86
N GLY A 232 19.22 -8.26 -8.95
CA GLY A 232 18.15 -9.29 -9.06
C GLY A 232 18.49 -10.68 -8.58
N LEU A 233 19.76 -10.96 -8.33
CA LEU A 233 20.20 -12.18 -7.68
C LEU A 233 20.49 -11.87 -6.22
N GLN A 234 19.47 -11.97 -5.36
CA GLN A 234 19.75 -12.53 -4.04
C GLN A 234 20.22 -13.97 -4.29
N GLN A 235 21.55 -14.17 -4.24
CA GLN A 235 22.13 -15.50 -4.17
C GLN A 235 21.54 -16.22 -2.95
N GLU A 236 21.27 -17.50 -3.16
CA GLU A 236 20.61 -18.44 -2.23
C GLU A 236 21.11 -18.36 -0.78
#